data_AF-A0AAU9JU66-F1
#
_entry.id   AF-A0AAU9JU66-F1
#
_cell.length_a   1.000
_cell.length_b   1.000
_cell.length_c   1.000
_cell.angle_alpha   90.00
_cell.angle_beta   90.00
_cell.angle_gamma   90.00
#
_symmetry.space_group_name_H-M   'P 1'
#
loop_
_entity.id
_entity.type
_entity.pdbx_description
1 polymer ?
#
loop_
_entity_poly.entity_id
_entity_poly.type
_entity_poly.pdbx_seq_one_letter_code
_entity_poly.pdbx_strand_id
1 'polypeptide(L)'
;MKITVWVLTALKVLALWNDTVSTGSLGGYFTYNEIQNDMISLVSEFPNLVSSGTVGSTYKGEEIKYLKIELAEGLAQEERTGIMITAAQFAGYPIGPSQVMYIAKALANTYKDDINEEFILSVSTVWLIPVINVDAYMLMETEYSTNKNFPVNLKNLNMTGCATTGEGGVNLDRNWGFDWNSGHSSHNPCDSAYNGYKSFSESETLALKNFVESKHISVWIHYDRSEDACITPYTSSGKSKFTGPAKHFFKGLQKSLPKTTTFGSIKEVYGDKEDGTLIDYAYSEGIIAFEIGINHTKTPSLSIFDKYYDSAMYSMERANYCLNLEVKTIEFYCDDGPYSCDSKNSSSYIIYQINVENSGLYDTESLKVSFVSNNAETSEYKISPTKLIKLEDGKKISYNMTVIAANATYISVEADFEVSSSEIANFSLIVEKEKVKGAKSSVLINYQVSVINEKVPVYDHVSQSLTISYKVVNPDDGGDDDNSNKKGIAIGIGLGFGVVLIIIVIGVIFYCKKNRKGQDLKQPNNQEIPNSLPQFEFDKGRELNVPPKRFSPASLEDSRV
;
A
#
# COMPACT_ATOMS: atom_id res chain seq x y z
N MET A 1 25.13 -6.34 27.25
CA MET A 1 25.45 -7.25 26.12
C MET A 1 24.24 -7.51 25.20
N LYS A 2 23.38 -6.51 24.95
CA LYS A 2 22.23 -6.60 24.02
C LYS A 2 22.25 -5.54 22.90
N ILE A 3 23.07 -4.50 23.05
CA ILE A 3 23.26 -3.45 22.04
C ILE A 3 24.10 -3.97 20.85
N THR A 4 24.99 -4.93 21.09
CA THR A 4 25.88 -5.49 20.06
C THR A 4 25.14 -6.35 19.04
N VAL A 5 24.05 -7.03 19.43
CA VAL A 5 23.24 -7.83 18.49
C VAL A 5 22.47 -6.90 17.56
N TRP A 6 21.80 -5.87 18.05
CA TRP A 6 21.09 -4.91 17.20
C TRP A 6 22.01 -4.12 16.26
N VAL A 7 23.22 -3.76 16.71
CA VAL A 7 24.21 -3.10 15.86
C VAL A 7 24.83 -4.07 14.84
N LEU A 8 25.01 -5.35 15.17
CA LEU A 8 25.46 -6.38 14.23
C LEU A 8 24.36 -6.84 13.27
N THR A 9 23.10 -6.85 13.68
CA THR A 9 21.94 -7.09 12.82
C THR A 9 21.74 -5.90 11.90
N ALA A 10 21.82 -4.66 12.40
CA ALA A 10 21.82 -3.45 11.57
C ALA A 10 23.02 -3.37 10.63
N LEU A 11 24.22 -3.82 11.04
CA LEU A 11 25.40 -3.91 10.17
C LEU A 11 25.34 -5.08 9.19
N LYS A 12 24.65 -6.18 9.50
CA LYS A 12 24.34 -7.25 8.54
C LYS A 12 23.25 -6.84 7.56
N VAL A 13 22.25 -6.09 8.00
CA VAL A 13 21.23 -5.45 7.16
C VAL A 13 21.90 -4.41 6.24
N LEU A 14 22.87 -3.63 6.74
CA LEU A 14 23.68 -2.71 5.93
C LEU A 14 24.72 -3.39 5.03
N ALA A 15 25.15 -4.63 5.33
CA ALA A 15 26.10 -5.39 4.51
C ALA A 15 25.41 -6.31 3.48
N LEU A 16 24.13 -6.65 3.69
CA LEU A 16 23.26 -7.29 2.71
C LEU A 16 22.55 -6.26 1.81
N TRP A 17 22.52 -5.00 2.23
CA TRP A 17 22.30 -3.83 1.36
C TRP A 17 23.56 -3.56 0.53
N ASN A 18 23.92 -4.46 -0.37
CA ASN A 18 24.59 -3.99 -1.56
C ASN A 18 23.49 -3.31 -2.38
N ASP A 19 23.41 -1.97 -2.26
CA ASP A 19 22.60 -1.09 -3.10
C ASP A 19 22.57 -1.63 -4.52
N THR A 20 21.46 -2.24 -4.92
CA THR A 20 20.89 -2.25 -6.27
C THR A 20 19.96 -3.46 -6.41
N VAL A 21 18.67 -3.20 -6.65
CA VAL A 21 18.07 -3.85 -7.82
C VAL A 21 19.00 -3.46 -8.96
N SER A 22 19.94 -4.37 -9.33
CA SER A 22 20.94 -4.13 -10.37
C SER A 22 20.21 -3.43 -11.50
N THR A 23 20.52 -2.16 -11.76
CA THR A 23 19.84 -1.42 -12.82
C THR A 23 20.24 -2.15 -14.10
N GLY A 24 19.32 -2.99 -14.61
CA GLY A 24 19.68 -4.06 -15.52
C GLY A 24 20.36 -3.54 -16.80
N SER A 25 20.96 -4.45 -17.55
CA SER A 25 21.77 -4.08 -18.72
C SER A 25 20.97 -3.42 -19.84
N LEU A 26 19.64 -3.48 -19.79
CA LEU A 26 18.73 -2.83 -20.72
C LEU A 26 18.48 -1.36 -20.34
N GLY A 27 19.53 -0.53 -20.41
CA GLY A 27 19.41 0.90 -20.15
C GLY A 27 19.04 1.25 -18.70
N GLY A 28 19.42 0.38 -17.75
CA GLY A 28 19.06 0.48 -16.35
C GLY A 28 17.81 -0.33 -15.96
N TYR A 29 17.20 -1.02 -16.91
CA TYR A 29 16.10 -1.97 -16.72
C TYR A 29 16.53 -3.39 -17.07
N PHE A 30 15.71 -4.38 -16.76
CA PHE A 30 16.07 -5.78 -17.01
C PHE A 30 15.77 -6.24 -18.43
N THR A 31 16.75 -6.93 -19.04
CA THR A 31 16.50 -7.86 -20.15
C THR A 31 15.64 -9.04 -19.67
N TYR A 32 14.95 -9.73 -20.57
CA TYR A 32 14.17 -10.91 -20.25
C TYR A 32 15.06 -11.99 -19.61
N ASN A 33 16.28 -12.17 -20.12
CA ASN A 33 17.23 -13.12 -19.54
C ASN A 33 17.63 -12.75 -18.09
N GLU A 34 17.82 -11.46 -17.78
CA GLU A 34 18.07 -11.03 -16.39
C GLU A 34 16.85 -11.28 -15.50
N ILE A 35 15.63 -10.99 -15.98
CA ILE A 35 14.38 -11.32 -15.26
C ILE A 35 14.34 -12.81 -14.93
N GLN A 36 14.61 -13.67 -15.92
CA GLN A 36 14.62 -15.13 -15.74
C GLN A 36 15.66 -15.58 -14.71
N ASN A 37 16.88 -15.05 -14.78
CA ASN A 37 17.93 -15.39 -13.83
C ASN A 37 17.60 -14.93 -12.41
N ASP A 38 17.01 -13.74 -12.26
CA ASP A 38 16.56 -13.23 -10.97
C ASP A 38 15.43 -14.08 -10.39
N MET A 39 14.48 -14.53 -11.21
CA MET A 39 13.42 -15.45 -10.78
C MET A 39 14.01 -16.78 -10.26
N ILE A 40 14.98 -17.35 -10.99
CA ILE A 40 15.67 -18.58 -10.58
C ILE A 40 16.42 -18.36 -9.26
N SER A 41 17.09 -17.22 -9.12
CA SER A 41 17.86 -16.87 -7.93
C SER A 41 16.95 -16.72 -6.72
N LEU A 42 15.82 -16.01 -6.85
CA LEU A 42 14.83 -15.86 -5.79
C LEU A 42 14.26 -17.21 -5.31
N VAL A 43 13.91 -18.11 -6.24
CA VAL A 43 13.44 -19.46 -5.87
C VAL A 43 14.53 -20.25 -5.15
N SER A 44 15.79 -20.13 -5.58
CA SER A 44 16.90 -20.82 -4.95
C SER A 44 17.27 -20.26 -3.56
N GLU A 45 17.15 -18.94 -3.37
CA GLU A 45 17.47 -18.26 -2.13
C GLU A 45 16.36 -18.40 -1.08
N PHE A 46 15.10 -18.42 -1.51
CA PHE A 46 13.92 -18.46 -0.66
C PHE A 46 12.97 -19.64 -0.97
N PRO A 47 13.44 -20.90 -0.98
CA PRO A 47 12.66 -22.05 -1.50
C PRO A 47 11.40 -22.41 -0.69
N ASN A 48 11.28 -21.92 0.55
CA ASN A 48 10.09 -22.14 1.40
C ASN A 48 9.07 -20.99 1.30
N LEU A 49 9.36 -19.96 0.49
CA LEU A 49 8.54 -18.76 0.34
C LEU A 49 8.21 -18.49 -1.13
N VAL A 50 9.19 -18.67 -2.01
CA VAL A 50 9.13 -18.35 -3.43
C VAL A 50 9.17 -19.63 -4.25
N SER A 51 8.20 -19.79 -5.12
CA SER A 51 8.20 -20.80 -6.18
C SER A 51 7.95 -20.15 -7.53
N SER A 52 8.17 -20.88 -8.63
CA SER A 52 7.93 -20.38 -9.98
C SER A 52 7.14 -21.38 -10.82
N GLY A 53 6.56 -20.91 -11.91
CA GLY A 53 5.86 -21.74 -12.88
C GLY A 53 5.50 -20.95 -14.14
N THR A 54 4.63 -21.53 -14.95
CA THR A 54 4.24 -20.99 -16.26
C THR A 54 2.72 -20.82 -16.32
N VAL A 55 2.27 -19.66 -16.79
CA VAL A 55 0.87 -19.32 -17.06
C VAL A 55 0.39 -20.00 -18.34
N GLY A 56 1.24 -20.00 -19.36
CA GLY A 56 1.02 -20.59 -20.67
C GLY A 56 2.15 -20.17 -21.62
N SER A 57 1.90 -20.21 -22.93
CA SER A 57 2.88 -19.85 -23.95
C SER A 57 2.39 -18.71 -24.83
N THR A 58 3.32 -17.87 -25.28
CA THR A 58 3.10 -16.84 -26.30
C THR A 58 2.86 -17.45 -27.68
N TYR A 59 2.50 -16.62 -28.65
CA TYR A 59 2.32 -17.05 -30.04
C TYR A 59 3.58 -17.74 -30.61
N LYS A 60 4.79 -17.23 -30.30
CA LYS A 60 6.05 -17.85 -30.76
C LYS A 60 6.52 -19.01 -29.90
N GLY A 61 5.76 -19.37 -28.85
CA GLY A 61 6.01 -20.53 -28.00
C GLY A 61 6.87 -20.26 -26.77
N GLU A 62 7.16 -19.00 -26.45
CA GLU A 62 7.89 -18.63 -25.24
C GLU A 62 6.99 -18.78 -24.01
N GLU A 63 7.57 -19.21 -22.88
CA GLU A 63 6.82 -19.38 -21.63
C GLU A 63 6.52 -18.03 -20.96
N ILE A 64 5.25 -17.81 -20.64
CA ILE A 64 4.81 -16.69 -19.79
C ILE A 64 4.97 -17.14 -18.34
N LYS A 65 6.07 -16.75 -17.71
CA LYS A 65 6.46 -17.25 -16.39
C LYS A 65 5.97 -16.36 -15.24
N TYR A 66 5.73 -16.99 -14.09
CA TYR A 66 5.37 -16.31 -12.85
C TYR A 66 6.30 -16.68 -11.68
N LEU A 67 6.40 -15.78 -10.70
CA LEU A 67 6.77 -16.09 -9.32
C LEU A 67 5.50 -16.19 -8.47
N LYS A 68 5.48 -17.15 -7.55
CA LYS A 68 4.46 -17.31 -6.52
C LYS A 68 5.15 -17.09 -5.17
N ILE A 69 4.67 -16.12 -4.41
CA ILE A 69 5.20 -15.78 -3.08
C ILE A 69 4.09 -15.94 -2.05
N GLU A 70 4.35 -16.77 -1.04
CA GLU A 70 3.44 -17.03 0.08
C GLU A 70 4.18 -17.72 1.24
N LEU A 71 3.70 -17.54 2.47
CA LEU A 71 4.26 -18.26 3.63
C LEU A 71 3.74 -19.69 3.71
N ALA A 72 4.64 -20.67 3.86
CA ALA A 72 4.26 -22.05 4.11
C ALA A 72 3.41 -22.23 5.39
N GLU A 73 3.65 -21.44 6.43
CA GLU A 73 2.94 -21.49 7.72
C GLU A 73 1.73 -20.53 7.81
N GLY A 74 1.15 -20.12 6.68
CA GLY A 74 -0.05 -19.27 6.64
C GLY A 74 -1.36 -20.06 6.50
N LEU A 75 -2.41 -19.39 6.02
CA LEU A 75 -3.71 -19.98 5.73
C LEU A 75 -3.63 -21.14 4.73
N ALA A 76 -4.65 -22.01 4.78
CA ALA A 76 -4.81 -23.06 3.78
C ALA A 76 -4.98 -22.43 2.39
N GLN A 77 -4.53 -23.13 1.34
CA GLN A 77 -4.43 -22.54 0.00
C GLN A 77 -5.78 -22.08 -0.56
N GLU A 78 -6.86 -22.78 -0.22
CA GLU A 78 -8.25 -22.50 -0.58
C GLU A 78 -8.85 -21.30 0.18
N GLU A 79 -8.25 -20.90 1.29
CA GLU A 79 -8.66 -19.74 2.09
C GLU A 79 -7.87 -18.48 1.72
N ARG A 80 -6.77 -18.62 0.99
CA ARG A 80 -5.91 -17.50 0.59
C ARG A 80 -6.55 -16.66 -0.48
N THR A 81 -6.51 -15.34 -0.28
CA THR A 81 -6.79 -14.40 -1.35
C THR A 81 -5.65 -14.41 -2.36
N GLY A 82 -5.98 -14.51 -3.65
CA GLY A 82 -5.04 -14.34 -4.74
C GLY A 82 -4.83 -12.86 -5.05
N ILE A 83 -3.57 -12.45 -5.15
CA ILE A 83 -3.20 -11.13 -5.67
C ILE A 83 -2.31 -11.34 -6.88
N MET A 84 -2.63 -10.69 -7.98
CA MET A 84 -1.86 -10.81 -9.21
C MET A 84 -1.24 -9.48 -9.59
N ILE A 85 0.06 -9.50 -9.88
CA ILE A 85 0.86 -8.33 -10.25
C ILE A 85 1.54 -8.63 -11.56
N THR A 86 1.27 -7.84 -12.58
CA THR A 86 1.66 -8.16 -13.96
C THR A 86 2.24 -6.95 -14.68
N ALA A 87 3.01 -7.17 -15.73
CA ALA A 87 3.50 -6.08 -16.58
C ALA A 87 3.73 -6.52 -18.03
N ALA A 88 3.97 -5.51 -18.88
CA ALA A 88 4.36 -5.65 -20.28
C ALA A 88 3.37 -6.48 -21.12
N GLN A 89 2.11 -6.05 -21.17
CA GLN A 89 1.26 -6.39 -22.33
C GLN A 89 1.74 -5.63 -23.57
N PHE A 90 2.17 -4.37 -23.37
CA PHE A 90 2.91 -3.59 -24.34
C PHE A 90 4.41 -3.71 -24.09
N ALA A 91 5.16 -3.98 -25.15
CA ALA A 91 6.60 -3.81 -25.10
C ALA A 91 6.95 -2.32 -25.20
N GLY A 92 8.15 -1.97 -24.76
CA GLY A 92 8.63 -0.58 -24.73
C GLY A 92 8.53 0.09 -23.36
N TYR A 93 7.90 -0.58 -22.38
CA TYR A 93 7.80 -0.11 -21.00
C TYR A 93 8.59 -0.98 -20.00
N PRO A 94 9.92 -1.16 -20.13
CA PRO A 94 10.70 -2.08 -19.27
C PRO A 94 10.75 -1.69 -17.78
N ILE A 95 10.24 -0.51 -17.42
CA ILE A 95 10.04 -0.12 -16.02
C ILE A 95 8.95 -0.95 -15.33
N GLY A 96 7.91 -1.39 -16.05
CA GLY A 96 6.86 -2.25 -15.50
C GLY A 96 7.40 -3.61 -15.04
N PRO A 97 8.05 -4.40 -15.91
CA PRO A 97 8.71 -5.64 -15.52
C PRO A 97 9.72 -5.44 -14.39
N SER A 98 10.46 -4.32 -14.40
CA SER A 98 11.40 -3.98 -13.34
C SER A 98 10.71 -3.69 -11.99
N GLN A 99 9.54 -3.04 -12.00
CA GLN A 99 8.73 -2.83 -10.80
C GLN A 99 8.20 -4.16 -10.25
N VAL A 100 7.75 -5.07 -11.12
CA VAL A 100 7.29 -6.40 -10.70
C VAL A 100 8.43 -7.18 -10.02
N MET A 101 9.63 -7.16 -10.61
CA MET A 101 10.79 -7.80 -10.02
C MET A 101 11.27 -7.10 -8.73
N TYR A 102 11.14 -5.78 -8.65
CA TYR A 102 11.40 -5.03 -7.42
C TYR A 102 10.46 -5.49 -6.29
N ILE A 103 9.15 -5.58 -6.55
CA ILE A 103 8.16 -6.05 -5.56
C ILE A 103 8.49 -7.48 -5.10
N ALA A 104 8.81 -8.39 -6.04
CA ALA A 104 9.18 -9.76 -5.69
C ALA A 104 10.41 -9.83 -4.78
N LYS A 105 11.46 -9.05 -5.10
CA LYS A 105 12.68 -8.98 -4.31
C LYS A 105 12.44 -8.36 -2.94
N ALA A 106 11.66 -7.28 -2.86
CA ALA A 106 11.32 -6.64 -1.59
C ALA A 106 10.61 -7.63 -0.67
N LEU A 107 9.46 -8.18 -1.10
CA LEU A 107 8.69 -9.17 -0.33
C LEU A 107 9.55 -10.35 0.13
N ALA A 108 10.42 -10.91 -0.73
CA ALA A 108 11.25 -12.04 -0.34
C ALA A 108 12.30 -11.68 0.74
N ASN A 109 12.85 -10.46 0.70
CA ASN A 109 13.95 -10.04 1.58
C ASN A 109 13.48 -9.41 2.90
N THR A 110 12.34 -8.71 2.92
CA THR A 110 11.93 -7.88 4.07
C THR A 110 10.76 -8.44 4.86
N TYR A 111 10.09 -9.52 4.42
CA TYR A 111 8.85 -9.96 5.06
C TYR A 111 8.98 -10.31 6.55
N LYS A 112 10.18 -10.70 7.04
CA LYS A 112 10.38 -10.99 8.47
C LYS A 112 10.59 -9.74 9.32
N ASP A 113 10.93 -8.64 8.68
CA ASP A 113 11.23 -7.36 9.31
C ASP A 113 10.07 -6.36 9.13
N ASP A 114 9.13 -6.63 8.21
CA ASP A 114 7.90 -5.87 7.98
C ASP A 114 6.65 -6.72 8.27
N ILE A 115 5.90 -6.32 9.28
CA ILE A 115 4.73 -7.05 9.77
C ILE A 115 3.56 -7.06 8.78
N ASN A 116 3.46 -6.05 7.90
CA ASN A 116 2.43 -6.02 6.88
C ASN A 116 2.75 -7.02 5.77
N GLU A 117 4.02 -7.11 5.38
CA GLU A 117 4.48 -8.12 4.41
C GLU A 117 4.28 -9.53 4.96
N GLU A 118 4.67 -9.79 6.22
CA GLU A 118 4.41 -11.07 6.88
C GLU A 118 2.92 -11.42 6.87
N PHE A 119 2.07 -10.46 7.27
CA PHE A 119 0.63 -10.63 7.28
C PHE A 119 0.09 -10.96 5.88
N ILE A 120 0.40 -10.15 4.87
CA ILE A 120 -0.02 -10.36 3.48
C ILE A 120 0.35 -11.77 3.02
N LEU A 121 1.61 -12.18 3.22
CA LEU A 121 2.08 -13.49 2.75
C LEU A 121 1.53 -14.65 3.60
N SER A 122 1.02 -14.40 4.80
CA SER A 122 0.32 -15.41 5.62
C SER A 122 -1.12 -15.66 5.16
N VAL A 123 -1.80 -14.65 4.61
CA VAL A 123 -3.22 -14.72 4.24
C VAL A 123 -3.48 -14.69 2.74
N SER A 124 -2.46 -14.43 1.93
CA SER A 124 -2.57 -14.33 0.48
C SER A 124 -1.54 -15.18 -0.25
N THR A 125 -1.80 -15.38 -1.53
CA THR A 125 -0.81 -15.83 -2.50
C THR A 125 -0.57 -14.70 -3.50
N VAL A 126 0.68 -14.23 -3.60
CA VAL A 126 1.06 -13.18 -4.56
C VAL A 126 1.65 -13.82 -5.81
N TRP A 127 0.98 -13.64 -6.95
CA TRP A 127 1.42 -14.12 -8.26
C TRP A 127 1.99 -12.96 -9.07
N LEU A 128 3.29 -13.01 -9.38
CA LEU A 128 3.99 -11.96 -10.11
C LEU A 128 4.36 -12.46 -11.51
N ILE A 129 3.84 -11.81 -12.56
CA ILE A 129 4.13 -12.11 -13.98
C ILE A 129 4.85 -10.90 -14.58
N PRO A 130 6.19 -10.88 -14.61
CA PRO A 130 6.94 -9.70 -15.02
C PRO A 130 6.74 -9.34 -16.50
N VAL A 131 6.51 -10.31 -17.37
CA VAL A 131 6.38 -10.09 -18.82
C VAL A 131 5.27 -10.96 -19.38
N ILE A 132 4.15 -10.35 -19.79
CA ILE A 132 3.05 -11.04 -20.47
C ILE A 132 3.39 -11.29 -21.94
N ASN A 133 3.78 -10.24 -22.66
CA ASN A 133 4.12 -10.30 -24.08
C ASN A 133 5.62 -10.54 -24.28
N VAL A 134 6.07 -11.76 -23.95
CA VAL A 134 7.50 -12.14 -23.99
C VAL A 134 8.08 -11.92 -25.38
N ASP A 135 7.33 -12.29 -26.42
CA ASP A 135 7.73 -12.17 -27.82
C ASP A 135 8.07 -10.72 -28.20
N ALA A 136 7.19 -9.78 -27.89
CA ALA A 136 7.42 -8.37 -28.21
C ALA A 136 8.49 -7.74 -27.30
N TYR A 137 8.60 -8.18 -26.04
CA TYR A 137 9.62 -7.69 -25.12
C TYR A 137 11.04 -8.02 -25.61
N MET A 138 11.27 -9.28 -26.04
CA MET A 138 12.55 -9.71 -26.61
C MET A 138 12.89 -9.00 -27.94
N LEU A 139 11.86 -8.70 -28.76
CA LEU A 139 12.05 -7.89 -29.96
C LEU A 139 12.48 -6.46 -29.60
N MET A 140 11.81 -5.84 -28.63
CA MET A 140 12.13 -4.50 -28.15
C MET A 140 13.56 -4.42 -27.59
N GLU A 141 14.03 -5.44 -26.89
CA GLU A 141 15.43 -5.52 -26.42
C GLU A 141 16.43 -5.49 -27.59
N THR A 142 16.14 -6.25 -28.65
CA THR A 142 16.97 -6.31 -29.85
C THR A 142 17.03 -4.93 -30.52
N GLU A 143 15.89 -4.25 -30.64
CA GLU A 143 15.80 -2.93 -31.25
C GLU A 143 16.47 -1.85 -30.38
N TYR A 144 16.34 -1.92 -29.06
CA TYR A 144 17.04 -1.06 -28.11
C TYR A 144 18.56 -1.19 -28.23
N SER A 145 19.07 -2.41 -28.44
CA SER A 145 20.51 -2.65 -28.57
C SER A 145 21.14 -1.81 -29.69
N THR A 146 20.37 -1.56 -30.76
CA THR A 146 20.77 -0.79 -31.94
C THR A 146 20.47 0.70 -31.78
N ASN A 147 19.26 1.06 -31.36
CA ASN A 147 18.75 2.44 -31.45
C ASN A 147 18.83 3.23 -30.12
N LYS A 148 19.13 2.54 -29.00
CA LYS A 148 19.12 3.10 -27.64
C LYS A 148 17.81 3.82 -27.27
N ASN A 149 16.72 3.40 -27.89
CA ASN A 149 15.36 3.84 -27.64
C ASN A 149 14.48 2.62 -27.36
N PHE A 150 13.45 2.80 -26.53
CA PHE A 150 12.47 1.76 -26.23
C PHE A 150 11.29 1.90 -27.20
N PRO A 151 11.26 1.17 -28.32
CA PRO A 151 10.11 1.19 -29.21
C PRO A 151 8.90 0.63 -28.49
N VAL A 152 7.80 1.39 -28.54
CA VAL A 152 6.52 0.95 -28.01
C VAL A 152 5.88 0.04 -29.04
N ASN A 153 5.72 -1.24 -28.70
CA ASN A 153 4.98 -2.20 -29.49
C ASN A 153 3.77 -2.66 -28.68
N LEU A 154 2.59 -2.23 -29.11
CA LEU A 154 1.32 -2.54 -28.43
C LEU A 154 0.80 -3.94 -28.74
N LYS A 155 1.42 -4.66 -29.69
CA LYS A 155 0.91 -5.91 -30.24
C LYS A 155 1.84 -7.09 -29.92
N ASN A 156 1.27 -8.29 -29.91
CA ASN A 156 2.07 -9.52 -29.92
C ASN A 156 2.66 -9.77 -31.32
N LEU A 157 3.37 -10.89 -31.51
CA LEU A 157 4.01 -11.22 -32.79
C LEU A 157 3.23 -12.23 -33.64
N ASN A 158 1.90 -12.34 -33.45
CA ASN A 158 1.02 -13.10 -34.32
C ASN A 158 0.86 -12.39 -35.68
N MET A 159 1.57 -12.83 -36.71
CA MET A 159 1.61 -12.13 -38.00
C MET A 159 0.26 -12.18 -38.73
N THR A 160 -0.43 -11.04 -38.76
CA THR A 160 -1.82 -10.90 -39.25
C THR A 160 -1.93 -10.39 -40.70
N GLY A 161 -0.87 -10.54 -41.50
CA GLY A 161 -0.88 -10.24 -42.95
C GLY A 161 -0.51 -8.80 -43.33
N CYS A 162 0.16 -8.06 -42.46
CA CYS A 162 0.63 -6.70 -42.72
C CYS A 162 1.97 -6.63 -43.44
N ALA A 163 2.26 -5.48 -44.06
CA ALA A 163 3.41 -5.29 -44.94
C ALA A 163 4.75 -5.37 -44.19
N THR A 164 4.80 -4.98 -42.92
CA THR A 164 6.01 -5.04 -42.09
C THR A 164 5.79 -5.84 -40.80
N THR A 165 6.88 -6.40 -40.26
CA THR A 165 6.86 -7.22 -39.03
C THR A 165 6.46 -6.43 -37.77
N GLY A 166 6.66 -5.11 -37.75
CA GLY A 166 6.22 -4.23 -36.65
C GLY A 166 4.75 -3.81 -36.73
N GLU A 167 4.09 -4.04 -37.86
CA GLU A 167 2.66 -3.75 -38.08
C GLU A 167 1.78 -5.00 -37.97
N GLY A 168 2.36 -6.19 -37.92
CA GLY A 168 1.63 -7.44 -37.62
C GLY A 168 1.36 -7.58 -36.13
N GLY A 169 0.48 -8.51 -35.75
CA GLY A 169 0.14 -8.76 -34.35
C GLY A 169 -1.27 -8.32 -33.98
N VAL A 170 -1.68 -8.74 -32.79
CA VAL A 170 -2.91 -8.31 -32.10
C VAL A 170 -2.52 -7.52 -30.87
N ASN A 171 -3.23 -6.41 -30.64
CA ASN A 171 -3.09 -5.64 -29.41
C ASN A 171 -3.70 -6.45 -28.26
N LEU A 172 -2.85 -6.94 -27.36
CA LEU A 172 -3.29 -7.81 -26.26
C LEU A 172 -4.24 -7.08 -25.30
N ASP A 173 -4.10 -5.76 -25.15
CA ASP A 173 -4.99 -4.92 -24.33
C ASP A 173 -6.24 -4.44 -25.09
N ARG A 174 -6.54 -5.06 -26.24
CA ARG A 174 -7.84 -4.97 -26.93
C ARG A 174 -8.48 -6.34 -27.13
N ASN A 175 -7.84 -7.41 -26.64
CA ASN A 175 -8.23 -8.79 -26.92
C ASN A 175 -8.97 -9.47 -25.76
N TRP A 176 -9.40 -8.72 -24.73
CA TRP A 176 -10.15 -9.25 -23.59
C TRP A 176 -11.66 -9.27 -23.84
N GLY A 177 -12.40 -10.08 -23.09
CA GLY A 177 -13.80 -10.41 -23.38
C GLY A 177 -14.85 -9.37 -23.03
N PHE A 178 -14.54 -8.40 -22.17
CA PHE A 178 -15.51 -7.41 -21.73
C PHE A 178 -15.58 -6.21 -22.67
N ASP A 179 -16.81 -5.81 -23.06
CA ASP A 179 -17.08 -4.76 -24.05
C ASP A 179 -16.21 -4.88 -25.32
N TRP A 180 -15.75 -6.09 -25.65
CA TRP A 180 -14.87 -6.32 -26.78
C TRP A 180 -15.51 -5.81 -28.06
N ASN A 181 -14.77 -5.00 -28.82
CA ASN A 181 -15.24 -4.46 -30.10
C ASN A 181 -16.53 -3.60 -29.99
N SER A 182 -16.60 -2.76 -28.95
CA SER A 182 -17.67 -1.79 -28.72
C SER A 182 -17.52 -0.47 -29.51
N GLY A 183 -16.41 -0.29 -30.23
CA GLY A 183 -16.16 0.86 -31.12
C GLY A 183 -14.95 1.71 -30.75
N HIS A 184 -14.07 1.18 -29.88
CA HIS A 184 -12.85 1.84 -29.41
C HIS A 184 -11.57 1.04 -29.72
N SER A 185 -11.69 0.09 -30.65
CA SER A 185 -10.60 -0.68 -31.26
C SER A 185 -10.76 -0.77 -32.78
N SER A 186 -9.84 -1.47 -33.44
CA SER A 186 -9.79 -1.59 -34.90
C SER A 186 -9.94 -3.03 -35.36
N HIS A 187 -10.61 -3.23 -36.50
CA HIS A 187 -10.64 -4.50 -37.23
C HIS A 187 -9.55 -4.60 -38.30
N ASN A 188 -8.81 -3.50 -38.55
CA ASN A 188 -7.72 -3.52 -39.51
C ASN A 188 -6.50 -4.19 -38.86
N PRO A 189 -6.02 -5.33 -39.38
CA PRO A 189 -4.88 -6.05 -38.81
C PRO A 189 -3.60 -5.21 -38.62
N CYS A 190 -3.45 -4.16 -39.42
CA CYS A 190 -2.27 -3.30 -39.43
C CYS A 190 -2.40 -2.07 -38.54
N ASP A 191 -3.56 -1.88 -37.91
CA ASP A 191 -3.78 -0.86 -36.90
C ASP A 191 -3.12 -1.26 -35.58
N SER A 192 -2.64 -0.28 -34.81
CA SER A 192 -2.07 -0.52 -33.47
C SER A 192 -3.15 -0.91 -32.45
N ALA A 193 -4.42 -0.57 -32.71
CA ALA A 193 -5.58 -0.95 -31.92
C ALA A 193 -6.29 -2.21 -32.44
N TYR A 194 -5.64 -3.02 -33.30
CA TYR A 194 -6.23 -4.25 -33.81
C TYR A 194 -6.57 -5.23 -32.67
N ASN A 195 -7.84 -5.56 -32.52
CA ASN A 195 -8.38 -6.31 -31.38
C ASN A 195 -8.41 -7.84 -31.55
N GLY A 196 -7.95 -8.35 -32.69
CA GLY A 196 -7.99 -9.76 -33.04
C GLY A 196 -9.28 -10.17 -33.74
N TYR A 197 -9.36 -11.41 -34.22
CA TYR A 197 -10.55 -11.89 -34.96
C TYR A 197 -11.72 -12.30 -34.04
N LYS A 198 -11.45 -12.43 -32.74
CA LYS A 198 -12.40 -12.65 -31.64
C LYS A 198 -11.73 -12.25 -30.32
N SER A 199 -12.50 -12.05 -29.26
CA SER A 199 -11.93 -11.95 -27.91
C SER A 199 -11.20 -13.25 -27.54
N PHE A 200 -10.10 -13.12 -26.80
CA PHE A 200 -9.19 -14.20 -26.43
C PHE A 200 -8.73 -15.03 -27.65
N SER A 201 -8.48 -14.36 -28.78
CA SER A 201 -7.91 -15.00 -29.97
C SER A 201 -6.44 -15.36 -29.77
N GLU A 202 -5.74 -14.62 -28.91
CA GLU A 202 -4.31 -14.76 -28.69
C GLU A 202 -4.01 -15.74 -27.56
N SER A 203 -2.91 -16.49 -27.67
CA SER A 203 -2.56 -17.49 -26.66
C SER A 203 -2.17 -16.85 -25.33
N GLU A 204 -1.60 -15.64 -25.36
CA GLU A 204 -1.25 -14.87 -24.17
C GLU A 204 -2.49 -14.52 -23.34
N THR A 205 -3.49 -13.85 -23.93
CA THR A 205 -4.72 -13.45 -23.22
C THR A 205 -5.55 -14.65 -22.80
N LEU A 206 -5.61 -15.70 -23.63
CA LEU A 206 -6.30 -16.94 -23.27
C LEU A 206 -5.64 -17.66 -22.09
N ALA A 207 -4.31 -17.69 -22.03
CA ALA A 207 -3.57 -18.29 -20.92
C ALA A 207 -3.82 -17.52 -19.61
N LEU A 208 -3.75 -16.19 -19.64
CA LEU A 208 -4.05 -15.37 -18.46
C LEU A 208 -5.50 -15.50 -18.00
N LYS A 209 -6.47 -15.54 -18.92
CA LYS A 209 -7.88 -15.82 -18.60
C LYS A 209 -8.01 -17.12 -17.81
N ASN A 210 -7.48 -18.22 -18.35
CA ASN A 210 -7.58 -19.53 -17.71
C ASN A 210 -6.86 -19.56 -16.36
N PHE A 211 -5.72 -18.87 -16.26
CA PHE A 211 -4.98 -18.76 -15.02
C PHE A 211 -5.79 -18.04 -13.95
N VAL A 212 -6.35 -16.88 -14.26
CA VAL A 212 -7.18 -16.11 -13.31
C VAL A 212 -8.44 -16.87 -12.91
N GLU A 213 -9.12 -17.53 -13.84
CA GLU A 213 -10.30 -18.36 -13.52
C GLU A 213 -9.94 -19.56 -12.60
N SER A 214 -8.69 -20.03 -12.65
CA SER A 214 -8.21 -21.13 -11.81
C SER A 214 -7.73 -20.69 -10.42
N LYS A 215 -7.65 -19.39 -10.15
CA LYS A 215 -7.13 -18.81 -8.90
C LYS A 215 -8.20 -17.89 -8.29
N HIS A 216 -8.24 -17.80 -6.97
CA HIS A 216 -9.12 -16.85 -6.27
C HIS A 216 -8.54 -15.43 -6.29
N ILE A 217 -8.32 -14.84 -7.47
CA ILE A 217 -7.73 -13.50 -7.60
C ILE A 217 -8.77 -12.44 -7.21
N SER A 218 -8.43 -11.57 -6.26
CA SER A 218 -9.30 -10.46 -5.83
C SER A 218 -8.75 -9.09 -6.18
N VAL A 219 -7.43 -8.99 -6.36
CA VAL A 219 -6.75 -7.77 -6.82
C VAL A 219 -5.81 -8.10 -7.98
N TRP A 220 -5.88 -7.30 -9.05
CA TRP A 220 -4.99 -7.36 -10.19
C TRP A 220 -4.35 -6.00 -10.47
N ILE A 221 -3.05 -5.91 -10.19
CA ILE A 221 -2.22 -4.73 -10.47
C ILE A 221 -1.52 -4.96 -11.81
N HIS A 222 -1.75 -4.08 -12.79
CA HIS A 222 -1.04 -4.13 -14.06
C HIS A 222 -0.12 -2.92 -14.22
N TYR A 223 1.15 -3.14 -14.54
CA TYR A 223 2.11 -2.08 -14.84
C TYR A 223 2.37 -2.02 -16.35
N ASP A 224 1.85 -0.98 -16.98
CA ASP A 224 2.05 -0.72 -18.40
C ASP A 224 1.86 0.77 -18.70
N ARG A 225 2.31 1.22 -19.87
CA ARG A 225 2.34 2.64 -20.28
C ARG A 225 3.30 3.51 -19.46
N SER A 226 3.38 4.79 -19.86
CA SER A 226 4.15 5.84 -19.19
C SER A 226 3.22 6.93 -18.62
N GLU A 227 3.77 8.10 -18.26
CA GLU A 227 3.04 9.32 -17.85
C GLU A 227 2.62 9.43 -16.39
N ASP A 228 3.10 8.54 -15.50
CA ASP A 228 2.73 8.53 -14.08
C ASP A 228 1.20 8.62 -13.94
N ALA A 229 0.50 7.58 -14.40
CA ALA A 229 -0.95 7.52 -14.40
C ALA A 229 -1.44 6.23 -13.74
N CYS A 230 -2.57 6.29 -13.06
CA CYS A 230 -3.31 5.12 -12.60
C CYS A 230 -4.70 5.15 -13.23
N ILE A 231 -4.94 4.19 -14.12
CA ILE A 231 -6.16 4.05 -14.89
C ILE A 231 -7.07 3.03 -14.21
N THR A 232 -8.33 3.40 -14.05
CA THR A 232 -9.34 2.58 -13.40
C THR A 232 -10.47 2.20 -14.36
N PRO A 233 -11.14 1.04 -14.16
CA PRO A 233 -12.29 0.62 -14.96
C PRO A 233 -13.51 1.57 -14.80
N TYR A 234 -14.39 1.73 -15.80
CA TYR A 234 -14.37 1.07 -17.10
C TYR A 234 -13.78 1.98 -18.19
N THR A 235 -12.77 1.48 -18.89
CA THR A 235 -12.11 2.12 -20.03
C THR A 235 -13.02 2.26 -21.25
N SER A 236 -13.92 1.29 -21.50
CA SER A 236 -14.86 1.28 -22.64
C SER A 236 -15.88 2.42 -22.54
N SER A 237 -16.44 2.59 -21.36
CA SER A 237 -17.40 3.65 -21.08
C SER A 237 -16.73 5.01 -20.85
N GLY A 238 -15.43 5.00 -20.52
CA GLY A 238 -14.66 6.18 -20.09
C GLY A 238 -15.19 6.77 -18.79
N LYS A 239 -15.74 5.94 -17.90
CA LYS A 239 -16.35 6.35 -16.63
C LYS A 239 -16.08 5.31 -15.56
N SER A 240 -15.55 5.78 -14.44
CA SER A 240 -15.37 4.98 -13.23
C SER A 240 -16.48 5.30 -12.23
N LYS A 241 -17.33 4.31 -11.92
CA LYS A 241 -18.37 4.47 -10.89
C LYS A 241 -18.34 3.29 -9.92
N PHE A 242 -17.59 3.47 -8.85
CA PHE A 242 -17.42 2.48 -7.80
C PHE A 242 -18.43 2.67 -6.66
N THR A 243 -18.89 1.56 -6.10
CA THR A 243 -19.76 1.50 -4.91
C THR A 243 -19.21 0.49 -3.92
N GLY A 244 -19.67 0.54 -2.66
CA GLY A 244 -19.23 -0.41 -1.62
C GLY A 244 -17.71 -0.44 -1.43
N PRO A 245 -17.12 -1.60 -1.09
CA PRO A 245 -15.69 -1.77 -0.84
C PRO A 245 -14.79 -1.21 -1.96
N ALA A 246 -15.16 -1.42 -3.24
CA ALA A 246 -14.39 -0.93 -4.38
C ALA A 246 -14.19 0.60 -4.34
N LYS A 247 -15.20 1.36 -3.94
CA LYS A 247 -15.10 2.82 -3.81
C LYS A 247 -14.07 3.23 -2.75
N HIS A 248 -14.05 2.53 -1.63
CA HIS A 248 -13.11 2.79 -0.54
C HIS A 248 -11.68 2.41 -0.95
N PHE A 249 -11.53 1.24 -1.58
CA PHE A 249 -10.27 0.78 -2.14
C PHE A 249 -9.66 1.82 -3.11
N PHE A 250 -10.40 2.23 -4.15
CA PHE A 250 -9.87 3.16 -5.15
C PHE A 250 -9.55 4.55 -4.57
N LYS A 251 -10.32 5.01 -3.57
CA LYS A 251 -10.02 6.26 -2.86
C LYS A 251 -8.74 6.17 -2.02
N GLY A 252 -8.46 5.02 -1.40
CA GLY A 252 -7.23 4.82 -0.66
C GLY A 252 -6.03 4.60 -1.58
N LEU A 253 -6.21 3.85 -2.68
CA LEU A 253 -5.21 3.66 -3.72
C LEU A 253 -4.73 5.01 -4.25
N GLN A 254 -5.66 5.91 -4.61
CA GLN A 254 -5.33 7.27 -5.04
C GLN A 254 -4.43 8.02 -4.05
N LYS A 255 -4.61 7.81 -2.74
CA LYS A 255 -3.79 8.46 -1.70
C LYS A 255 -2.42 7.80 -1.50
N SER A 256 -2.34 6.49 -1.76
CA SER A 256 -1.08 5.71 -1.65
C SER A 256 -0.14 5.98 -2.82
N LEU A 257 -0.68 6.38 -3.97
CA LEU A 257 0.11 6.70 -5.15
C LEU A 257 0.94 7.99 -4.97
N PRO A 258 2.04 8.14 -5.72
CA PRO A 258 2.78 9.39 -5.76
C PRO A 258 1.87 10.57 -6.09
N LYS A 259 2.11 11.74 -5.46
CA LYS A 259 1.30 12.95 -5.69
C LYS A 259 1.32 13.44 -7.14
N THR A 260 2.31 13.03 -7.91
CA THR A 260 2.44 13.35 -9.34
C THR A 260 1.60 12.44 -10.23
N THR A 261 1.06 11.35 -9.68
CA THR A 261 0.32 10.36 -10.44
C THR A 261 -1.09 10.86 -10.74
N THR A 262 -1.44 10.94 -12.02
CA THR A 262 -2.80 11.25 -12.44
C THR A 262 -3.69 10.02 -12.19
N PHE A 263 -4.88 10.20 -11.62
CA PHE A 263 -5.76 9.10 -11.24
C PHE A 263 -7.16 9.30 -11.81
N GLY A 264 -7.71 8.29 -12.48
CA GLY A 264 -9.07 8.35 -12.98
C GLY A 264 -9.42 7.26 -14.00
N SER A 265 -10.56 7.43 -14.66
CA SER A 265 -10.88 6.67 -15.88
C SER A 265 -9.95 7.09 -17.02
N ILE A 266 -9.81 6.22 -18.02
CA ILE A 266 -8.95 6.52 -19.17
C ILE A 266 -9.36 7.80 -19.92
N LYS A 267 -10.66 8.11 -19.94
CA LYS A 267 -11.19 9.33 -20.55
C LYS A 267 -10.83 10.59 -19.78
N GLU A 268 -10.75 10.51 -18.45
CA GLU A 268 -10.34 11.64 -17.61
C GLU A 268 -8.83 11.90 -17.74
N VAL A 269 -8.04 10.84 -17.89
CA VAL A 269 -6.57 10.94 -17.97
C VAL A 269 -6.10 11.29 -19.39
N TYR A 270 -6.56 10.57 -20.41
CA TYR A 270 -6.07 10.70 -21.79
C TYR A 270 -7.10 11.29 -22.77
N GLY A 271 -8.35 11.50 -22.35
CA GLY A 271 -9.39 12.03 -23.23
C GLY A 271 -10.01 11.01 -24.18
N ASP A 272 -9.60 9.74 -24.12
CA ASP A 272 -10.04 8.68 -25.02
C ASP A 272 -10.80 7.55 -24.28
N LYS A 273 -11.17 6.52 -25.01
CA LYS A 273 -11.77 5.29 -24.51
C LYS A 273 -11.10 4.10 -25.19
N GLU A 274 -11.14 2.97 -24.51
CA GLU A 274 -10.54 1.73 -25.00
C GLU A 274 -11.45 0.57 -24.65
N ASP A 275 -11.57 -0.42 -25.53
CA ASP A 275 -12.44 -1.56 -25.31
C ASP A 275 -11.66 -2.89 -25.38
N GLY A 276 -12.21 -3.94 -24.79
CA GLY A 276 -11.52 -5.22 -24.68
C GLY A 276 -10.19 -5.14 -23.90
N THR A 277 -10.11 -4.30 -22.87
CA THR A 277 -8.91 -4.12 -22.03
C THR A 277 -8.84 -5.12 -20.87
N LEU A 278 -7.63 -5.35 -20.34
CA LEU A 278 -7.41 -6.27 -19.21
C LEU A 278 -8.22 -5.84 -17.99
N ILE A 279 -8.11 -4.57 -17.61
CA ILE A 279 -8.66 -4.07 -16.35
C ILE A 279 -10.19 -4.04 -16.37
N ASP A 280 -10.80 -3.81 -17.53
CA ASP A 280 -12.26 -3.87 -17.68
C ASP A 280 -12.77 -5.31 -17.57
N TYR A 281 -12.08 -6.25 -18.21
CA TYR A 281 -12.41 -7.67 -18.08
C TYR A 281 -12.28 -8.14 -16.63
N ALA A 282 -11.13 -7.90 -16.00
CA ALA A 282 -10.89 -8.32 -14.62
C ALA A 282 -11.96 -7.74 -13.67
N TYR A 283 -12.31 -6.45 -13.83
CA TYR A 283 -13.34 -5.83 -13.01
C TYR A 283 -14.75 -6.38 -13.27
N SER A 284 -15.05 -6.76 -14.51
CA SER A 284 -16.32 -7.43 -14.84
C SER A 284 -16.45 -8.83 -14.22
N GLU A 285 -15.31 -9.49 -13.94
CA GLU A 285 -15.23 -10.78 -13.23
C GLU A 285 -15.19 -10.61 -11.70
N GLY A 286 -15.39 -9.38 -11.19
CA GLY A 286 -15.40 -9.09 -9.75
C GLY A 286 -14.03 -8.86 -9.12
N ILE A 287 -12.97 -8.74 -9.92
CA ILE A 287 -11.59 -8.51 -9.46
C ILE A 287 -11.33 -7.01 -9.41
N ILE A 288 -10.81 -6.48 -8.32
CA ILE A 288 -10.35 -5.09 -8.28
C ILE A 288 -9.10 -4.97 -9.15
N ALA A 289 -9.23 -4.31 -10.30
CA ALA A 289 -8.16 -4.18 -11.26
C ALA A 289 -7.89 -2.72 -11.64
N PHE A 290 -6.63 -2.40 -11.90
CA PHE A 290 -6.18 -1.10 -12.36
C PHE A 290 -4.83 -1.20 -13.04
N GLU A 291 -4.54 -0.23 -13.90
CA GLU A 291 -3.28 -0.12 -14.61
C GLU A 291 -2.48 1.06 -14.05
N ILE A 292 -1.17 0.90 -13.88
CA ILE A 292 -0.24 1.95 -13.48
C ILE A 292 0.80 2.13 -14.58
N GLY A 293 0.82 3.32 -15.18
CA GLY A 293 1.92 3.81 -16.01
C GLY A 293 2.95 4.53 -15.18
N ILE A 294 4.23 4.19 -15.38
CA ILE A 294 5.37 4.81 -14.69
C ILE A 294 6.23 5.53 -15.72
N ASN A 295 6.59 6.78 -15.47
CA ASN A 295 7.41 7.52 -16.41
C ASN A 295 8.80 6.91 -16.61
N HIS A 296 9.22 6.85 -17.89
CA HIS A 296 10.57 6.43 -18.24
C HIS A 296 11.62 7.39 -17.73
N THR A 297 12.69 6.82 -17.20
CA THR A 297 13.87 7.56 -16.81
C THR A 297 15.09 6.88 -17.40
N LYS A 298 16.01 7.66 -17.98
CA LYS A 298 17.28 7.11 -18.53
C LYS A 298 18.15 6.40 -17.48
N THR A 299 17.89 6.65 -16.20
CA THR A 299 18.61 6.06 -15.08
C THR A 299 17.61 5.90 -13.93
N PRO A 300 16.85 4.79 -13.90
CA PRO A 300 15.85 4.58 -12.85
C PRO A 300 16.55 4.50 -11.49
N SER A 301 16.16 5.38 -10.57
CA SER A 301 16.62 5.34 -9.19
C SER A 301 15.70 4.42 -8.39
N LEU A 302 16.21 3.74 -7.35
CA LEU A 302 15.38 2.95 -6.42
C LEU A 302 14.17 3.73 -5.89
N SER A 303 14.32 5.04 -5.68
CA SER A 303 13.24 5.91 -5.20
C SER A 303 11.99 5.98 -6.10
N ILE A 304 12.09 5.61 -7.39
CA ILE A 304 10.90 5.49 -8.25
C ILE A 304 10.15 4.20 -7.95
N PHE A 305 10.87 3.10 -7.73
CA PHE A 305 10.25 1.80 -7.45
C PHE A 305 9.63 1.77 -6.04
N ASP A 306 10.31 2.35 -5.05
CA ASP A 306 9.81 2.48 -3.67
C ASP A 306 8.43 3.17 -3.64
N LYS A 307 8.30 4.25 -4.42
CA LYS A 307 7.07 5.05 -4.50
C LYS A 307 5.86 4.26 -5.00
N TYR A 308 6.06 3.34 -5.94
CA TYR A 308 5.00 2.49 -6.47
C TYR A 308 4.86 1.19 -5.67
N TYR A 309 5.90 0.79 -4.92
CA TYR A 309 5.84 -0.31 -3.95
C TYR A 309 4.79 -0.02 -2.86
N ASP A 310 4.76 1.20 -2.31
CA ASP A 310 3.76 1.59 -1.29
C ASP A 310 2.32 1.38 -1.79
N SER A 311 2.04 1.70 -3.06
CA SER A 311 0.71 1.49 -3.65
C SER A 311 0.38 0.01 -3.90
N ALA A 312 1.41 -0.81 -4.21
CA ALA A 312 1.25 -2.25 -4.32
C ALA A 312 0.97 -2.87 -2.94
N MET A 313 1.72 -2.48 -1.91
CA MET A 313 1.53 -2.89 -0.52
C MET A 313 0.13 -2.54 -0.02
N TYR A 314 -0.32 -1.30 -0.22
CA TYR A 314 -1.69 -0.89 0.09
C TYR A 314 -2.72 -1.82 -0.59
N SER A 315 -2.53 -2.09 -1.88
CA SER A 315 -3.46 -2.90 -2.67
C SER A 315 -3.50 -4.36 -2.19
N MET A 316 -2.33 -4.93 -1.85
CA MET A 316 -2.20 -6.28 -1.32
C MET A 316 -2.82 -6.41 0.08
N GLU A 317 -2.59 -5.43 0.96
CA GLU A 317 -3.19 -5.36 2.29
C GLU A 317 -4.73 -5.32 2.19
N ARG A 318 -5.26 -4.47 1.30
CA ARG A 318 -6.70 -4.30 1.14
C ARG A 318 -7.38 -5.40 0.32
N ALA A 319 -6.62 -6.23 -0.40
CA ALA A 319 -7.16 -7.42 -1.06
C ALA A 319 -7.85 -8.37 -0.07
N ASN A 320 -7.40 -8.34 1.18
CA ASN A 320 -7.91 -9.18 2.26
C ASN A 320 -8.97 -8.44 3.09
N TYR A 321 -9.48 -9.13 4.09
CA TYR A 321 -10.18 -8.48 5.18
C TYR A 321 -9.18 -7.62 5.98
N CYS A 322 -9.44 -6.33 6.08
CA CYS A 322 -8.57 -5.40 6.78
C CYS A 322 -9.42 -4.55 7.72
N LEU A 323 -9.37 -4.85 9.01
CA LEU A 323 -10.03 -4.07 10.03
C LEU A 323 -9.04 -3.11 10.65
N ASN A 324 -9.39 -1.83 10.64
CA ASN A 324 -8.70 -0.86 11.46
C ASN A 324 -9.47 -0.67 12.76
N LEU A 325 -8.79 -0.85 13.88
CA LEU A 325 -9.32 -0.54 15.19
C LEU A 325 -8.70 0.75 15.73
N GLU A 326 -9.53 1.72 16.10
CA GLU A 326 -9.08 2.99 16.67
C GLU A 326 -9.85 3.28 17.96
N VAL A 327 -9.15 3.72 19.01
CA VAL A 327 -9.77 4.26 20.23
C VAL A 327 -9.67 5.78 20.19
N LYS A 328 -10.78 6.46 19.89
CA LYS A 328 -10.78 7.90 19.58
C LYS A 328 -10.81 8.81 20.80
N THR A 329 -11.53 8.45 21.85
CA THR A 329 -11.68 9.31 23.03
C THR A 329 -11.93 8.48 24.27
N ILE A 330 -11.27 8.87 25.37
CA ILE A 330 -11.45 8.31 26.71
C ILE A 330 -11.93 9.44 27.61
N GLU A 331 -13.23 9.47 27.91
CA GLU A 331 -13.83 10.50 28.77
C GLU A 331 -14.05 9.95 30.18
N PHE A 332 -13.80 10.78 31.19
CA PHE A 332 -14.02 10.45 32.60
C PHE A 332 -15.08 11.35 33.20
N TYR A 333 -16.04 10.75 33.89
CA TYR A 333 -17.13 11.46 34.53
C TYR A 333 -17.37 10.93 35.94
N CYS A 334 -17.82 11.82 36.82
CA CYS A 334 -18.28 11.50 38.17
C CYS A 334 -19.72 11.98 38.34
N ASP A 335 -20.50 11.29 39.18
CA ASP A 335 -21.89 11.64 39.48
C ASP A 335 -22.05 13.07 40.03
N ASP A 336 -21.00 13.60 40.67
CA ASP A 336 -20.96 14.95 41.25
C ASP A 336 -20.51 16.04 40.23
N GLY A 337 -20.39 15.68 38.95
CA GLY A 337 -20.04 16.58 37.84
C GLY A 337 -18.70 16.26 37.17
N PRO A 338 -18.41 16.88 36.02
CA PRO A 338 -17.11 16.72 35.37
C PRO A 338 -16.05 17.31 36.30
N TYR A 339 -15.09 16.49 36.74
CA TYR A 339 -13.91 16.86 37.55
C TYR A 339 -14.06 16.95 39.08
N SER A 340 -15.18 16.51 39.68
CA SER A 340 -15.34 16.43 41.15
C SER A 340 -15.81 15.03 41.56
N CYS A 341 -15.04 14.32 42.39
CA CYS A 341 -15.37 12.97 42.88
C CYS A 341 -15.20 12.92 44.41
N ASP A 342 -16.00 13.75 45.09
CA ASP A 342 -15.85 14.07 46.51
C ASP A 342 -16.74 13.16 47.40
N SER A 343 -17.86 12.63 46.89
CA SER A 343 -18.75 11.82 47.71
C SER A 343 -18.24 10.38 47.93
N LYS A 344 -18.46 9.83 49.14
CA LYS A 344 -18.17 8.44 49.53
C LYS A 344 -18.86 7.38 48.64
N ASN A 345 -19.76 7.78 47.75
CA ASN A 345 -20.57 6.93 46.88
C ASN A 345 -20.54 7.38 45.40
N SER A 346 -19.59 8.22 44.98
CA SER A 346 -19.52 8.65 43.57
C SER A 346 -19.10 7.49 42.68
N SER A 347 -20.00 7.07 41.78
CA SER A 347 -19.62 6.21 40.66
C SER A 347 -18.86 7.08 39.67
N SER A 348 -17.75 6.56 39.16
CA SER A 348 -17.02 7.19 38.07
C SER A 348 -17.05 6.30 36.85
N TYR A 349 -17.20 6.87 35.67
CA TYR A 349 -17.26 6.09 34.45
C TYR A 349 -16.22 6.56 33.44
N ILE A 350 -15.66 5.58 32.73
CA ILE A 350 -14.74 5.78 31.63
C ILE A 350 -15.43 5.34 30.35
N ILE A 351 -15.56 6.24 29.39
CA ILE A 351 -16.15 5.96 28.08
C ILE A 351 -15.01 5.73 27.10
N TYR A 352 -14.90 4.52 26.55
CA TYR A 352 -14.03 4.22 25.43
C TYR A 352 -14.84 4.30 24.13
N GLN A 353 -14.50 5.24 23.26
CA GLN A 353 -15.02 5.28 21.89
C GLN A 353 -14.14 4.40 21.01
N ILE A 354 -14.68 3.27 20.56
CA ILE A 354 -13.99 2.31 19.70
C ILE A 354 -14.60 2.39 18.31
N ASN A 355 -13.73 2.61 17.34
CA ASN A 355 -14.01 2.65 15.94
C ASN A 355 -13.47 1.38 15.30
N VAL A 356 -14.32 0.68 14.57
CA VAL A 356 -13.93 -0.45 13.74
C VAL A 356 -14.28 -0.14 12.31
N GLU A 357 -13.29 -0.09 11.44
CA GLU A 357 -13.50 0.14 10.01
C GLU A 357 -13.05 -1.09 9.23
N ASN A 358 -13.98 -1.74 8.53
CA ASN A 358 -13.60 -2.66 7.47
C ASN A 358 -13.15 -1.85 6.25
N SER A 359 -11.87 -1.94 5.97
CA SER A 359 -11.19 -1.21 4.91
C SER A 359 -10.68 -2.14 3.80
N GLY A 360 -10.99 -3.44 3.90
CA GLY A 360 -10.71 -4.49 2.93
C GLY A 360 -11.84 -4.72 1.92
N LEU A 361 -11.71 -5.74 1.07
CA LEU A 361 -12.65 -6.00 -0.04
C LEU A 361 -13.85 -6.89 0.29
N TYR A 362 -13.80 -7.66 1.38
CA TYR A 362 -14.87 -8.60 1.74
C TYR A 362 -15.74 -8.06 2.86
N ASP A 363 -17.06 -8.20 2.72
CA ASP A 363 -18.01 -7.97 3.81
C ASP A 363 -17.98 -9.16 4.80
N THR A 364 -18.18 -8.90 6.09
CA THR A 364 -18.31 -9.95 7.12
C THR A 364 -19.73 -10.02 7.67
N GLU A 365 -20.21 -11.22 7.95
CA GLU A 365 -21.52 -11.41 8.61
C GLU A 365 -21.46 -11.15 10.12
N SER A 366 -20.34 -11.46 10.78
CA SER A 366 -20.15 -11.23 12.23
C SER A 366 -18.68 -11.03 12.58
N LEU A 367 -18.40 -10.03 13.40
CA LEU A 367 -17.10 -9.64 13.91
C LEU A 367 -17.10 -9.73 15.43
N LYS A 368 -16.11 -10.40 16.05
CA LYS A 368 -15.95 -10.34 17.50
C LYS A 368 -14.83 -9.36 17.86
N VAL A 369 -15.08 -8.49 18.82
CA VAL A 369 -14.07 -7.58 19.39
C VAL A 369 -13.89 -7.92 20.85
N SER A 370 -12.64 -8.19 21.24
CA SER A 370 -12.26 -8.37 22.63
C SER A 370 -11.61 -7.09 23.16
N PHE A 371 -12.09 -6.67 24.32
CA PHE A 371 -11.61 -5.52 25.04
C PHE A 371 -11.17 -5.94 26.45
N VAL A 372 -9.96 -5.53 26.80
CA VAL A 372 -9.32 -5.81 28.07
C VAL A 372 -8.92 -4.47 28.69
N SER A 373 -9.42 -4.17 29.89
CA SER A 373 -9.00 -3.01 30.67
C SER A 373 -8.52 -3.43 32.05
N ASN A 374 -7.31 -3.01 32.37
CA ASN A 374 -6.61 -3.30 33.61
C ASN A 374 -6.29 -1.99 34.34
N ASN A 375 -6.42 -1.99 35.67
CA ASN A 375 -5.86 -0.98 36.56
C ASN A 375 -4.81 -1.62 37.48
N ALA A 376 -3.87 -0.80 37.97
CA ALA A 376 -2.84 -1.30 38.87
C ALA A 376 -3.45 -1.99 40.10
N GLU A 377 -2.83 -3.06 40.61
CA GLU A 377 -3.29 -3.79 41.81
C GLU A 377 -3.42 -2.90 43.06
N THR A 378 -2.72 -1.77 43.07
CA THR A 378 -2.78 -0.75 44.14
C THR A 378 -3.87 0.29 43.94
N SER A 379 -4.69 0.16 42.90
CA SER A 379 -5.76 1.10 42.61
C SER A 379 -6.94 0.86 43.54
N GLU A 380 -7.41 1.94 44.12
CA GLU A 380 -8.49 1.93 45.11
C GLU A 380 -9.85 1.98 44.42
N TYR A 381 -9.97 1.34 43.27
CA TYR A 381 -11.18 1.34 42.45
C TYR A 381 -11.46 -0.09 42.01
N LYS A 382 -12.71 -0.52 42.19
CA LYS A 382 -13.20 -1.76 41.59
C LYS A 382 -13.75 -1.47 40.20
N ILE A 383 -13.50 -2.37 39.26
CA ILE A 383 -14.14 -2.34 37.95
C ILE A 383 -15.44 -3.15 38.03
N SER A 384 -16.54 -2.53 37.61
CA SER A 384 -17.88 -3.15 37.53
C SER A 384 -18.28 -3.42 36.07
N PRO A 385 -19.27 -4.31 35.82
CA PRO A 385 -19.66 -4.72 34.48
C PRO A 385 -20.02 -3.54 33.57
N THR A 386 -19.56 -3.60 32.34
CA THR A 386 -19.70 -2.54 31.34
C THR A 386 -21.12 -2.39 30.81
N LYS A 387 -21.49 -1.17 30.42
CA LYS A 387 -22.71 -0.91 29.64
C LYS A 387 -22.31 -0.34 28.28
N LEU A 388 -22.77 -0.95 27.18
CA LEU A 388 -22.69 -0.33 25.86
C LEU A 388 -23.81 0.71 25.74
N ILE A 389 -23.48 1.98 25.48
CA ILE A 389 -24.48 3.06 25.51
C ILE A 389 -24.86 3.59 24.13
N LYS A 390 -23.95 3.58 23.14
CA LYS A 390 -24.22 4.25 21.87
C LYS A 390 -23.53 3.57 20.69
N LEU A 391 -24.30 3.30 19.64
CA LEU A 391 -23.82 3.06 18.28
C LEU A 391 -24.04 4.37 17.51
N GLU A 392 -22.98 4.94 16.94
CA GLU A 392 -23.11 6.08 16.02
C GLU A 392 -22.81 5.61 14.59
N ASP A 393 -23.80 5.03 13.90
CA ASP A 393 -24.10 5.38 12.51
C ASP A 393 -25.46 4.81 12.05
N GLY A 394 -26.02 5.41 11.00
CA GLY A 394 -27.42 5.26 10.55
C GLY A 394 -27.89 3.89 10.01
N LYS A 395 -27.22 2.78 10.34
CA LYS A 395 -27.68 1.40 10.05
C LYS A 395 -27.72 0.56 11.33
N LYS A 396 -28.69 -0.37 11.40
CA LYS A 396 -28.84 -1.30 12.52
C LYS A 396 -27.68 -2.31 12.54
N ILE A 397 -26.64 -2.04 13.32
CA ILE A 397 -25.66 -3.05 13.72
C ILE A 397 -26.29 -3.85 14.86
N SER A 398 -26.47 -5.16 14.68
CA SER A 398 -26.84 -6.06 15.78
C SER A 398 -25.57 -6.38 16.58
N TYR A 399 -25.70 -6.45 17.91
CA TYR A 399 -24.56 -6.81 18.74
C TYR A 399 -24.98 -7.63 19.96
N ASN A 400 -24.06 -8.45 20.45
CA ASN A 400 -24.17 -9.13 21.73
C ASN A 400 -22.90 -8.91 22.54
N MET A 401 -23.02 -8.46 23.78
CA MET A 401 -21.88 -8.18 24.65
C MET A 401 -21.87 -9.15 25.83
N THR A 402 -20.73 -9.80 26.04
CA THR A 402 -20.53 -10.76 27.12
C THR A 402 -19.32 -10.32 27.95
N VAL A 403 -19.51 -10.21 29.26
CA VAL A 403 -18.38 -10.04 30.20
C VAL A 403 -17.74 -11.41 30.41
N ILE A 404 -16.53 -11.60 29.89
CA ILE A 404 -15.81 -12.88 29.97
C ILE A 404 -15.20 -13.08 31.36
N ALA A 405 -14.65 -12.00 31.94
CA ALA A 405 -14.08 -12.01 33.27
C ALA A 405 -14.09 -10.60 33.87
N ALA A 406 -14.35 -10.49 35.16
CA ALA A 406 -14.23 -9.23 35.90
C ALA A 406 -13.77 -9.51 37.33
N ASN A 407 -12.84 -8.69 37.82
CA ASN A 407 -12.45 -8.67 39.22
C ASN A 407 -12.18 -7.20 39.65
N ALA A 408 -11.58 -7.01 40.82
CA ALA A 408 -11.32 -5.66 41.34
C ALA A 408 -10.36 -4.82 40.47
N THR A 409 -9.47 -5.45 39.70
CA THR A 409 -8.35 -4.80 39.00
C THR A 409 -8.38 -5.00 37.47
N TYR A 410 -9.38 -5.70 36.95
CA TYR A 410 -9.45 -6.09 35.55
C TYR A 410 -10.89 -6.37 35.10
N ILE A 411 -11.17 -6.00 33.84
CA ILE A 411 -12.33 -6.47 33.08
C ILE A 411 -11.96 -6.92 31.67
N SER A 412 -12.56 -8.04 31.27
CA SER A 412 -12.55 -8.61 29.92
C SER A 412 -13.97 -8.60 29.37
N VAL A 413 -14.14 -8.01 28.21
CA VAL A 413 -15.42 -7.97 27.49
C VAL A 413 -15.22 -8.46 26.08
N GLU A 414 -16.10 -9.32 25.62
CA GLU A 414 -16.24 -9.65 24.20
C GLU A 414 -17.55 -9.07 23.69
N ALA A 415 -17.49 -8.44 22.52
CA ALA A 415 -18.66 -7.93 21.82
C ALA A 415 -18.68 -8.50 20.40
N ASP A 416 -19.75 -9.21 20.08
CA ASP A 416 -20.06 -9.67 18.73
C ASP A 416 -20.82 -8.55 18.00
N PHE A 417 -20.37 -8.19 16.81
CA PHE A 417 -20.95 -7.16 15.95
C PHE A 417 -21.30 -7.77 14.60
N GLU A 418 -22.55 -7.67 14.16
CA GLU A 418 -22.89 -7.97 12.77
C GLU A 418 -22.69 -6.69 11.93
N VAL A 419 -21.51 -6.58 11.30
CA VAL A 419 -21.15 -5.42 10.46
C VAL A 419 -21.63 -5.68 9.03
N SER A 420 -22.88 -5.37 8.74
CA SER A 420 -23.53 -5.68 7.45
C SER A 420 -23.09 -4.81 6.26
N SER A 421 -21.99 -4.06 6.35
CA SER A 421 -21.44 -3.29 5.22
C SER A 421 -20.01 -2.81 5.48
N SER A 422 -19.28 -2.49 4.41
CA SER A 422 -17.98 -1.78 4.34
C SER A 422 -17.92 -0.39 5.02
N GLU A 423 -18.65 -0.16 6.09
CA GLU A 423 -18.78 1.10 6.80
C GLU A 423 -18.22 0.98 8.23
N ILE A 424 -17.84 2.13 8.79
CA ILE A 424 -17.27 2.25 10.13
C ILE A 424 -18.36 1.89 11.15
N ALA A 425 -18.09 0.93 12.02
CA ALA A 425 -18.86 0.68 13.24
C ALA A 425 -18.24 1.49 14.40
N ASN A 426 -19.00 2.44 14.93
CA ASN A 426 -18.60 3.18 16.13
C ASN A 426 -19.39 2.65 17.32
N PHE A 427 -18.71 2.26 18.39
CA PHE A 427 -19.36 1.86 19.63
C PHE A 427 -18.67 2.44 20.86
N SER A 428 -19.48 2.82 21.85
CA SER A 428 -19.00 3.34 23.14
C SER A 428 -19.12 2.29 24.23
N LEU A 429 -17.97 1.86 24.77
CA LEU A 429 -17.90 0.98 25.94
C LEU A 429 -17.75 1.83 27.21
N ILE A 430 -18.69 1.71 28.14
CA ILE A 430 -18.58 2.38 29.44
C ILE A 430 -18.11 1.40 30.49
N VAL A 431 -16.98 1.70 31.11
CA VAL A 431 -16.44 0.99 32.27
C VAL A 431 -16.77 1.79 33.53
N GLU A 432 -17.67 1.26 34.34
CA GLU A 432 -18.00 1.84 35.65
C GLU A 432 -16.92 1.47 36.69
N LYS A 433 -16.56 2.46 37.50
CA LYS A 433 -15.57 2.36 38.57
C LYS A 433 -16.19 2.81 39.88
N GLU A 434 -16.13 1.92 40.85
CA GLU A 434 -16.59 2.19 42.21
C GLU A 434 -15.38 2.49 43.12
N LYS A 435 -15.43 3.61 43.83
CA LYS A 435 -14.38 4.05 44.75
C LYS A 435 -14.31 3.13 45.98
N VAL A 436 -13.16 2.51 46.18
CA VAL A 436 -12.79 1.81 47.42
C VAL A 436 -12.08 2.83 48.33
N LYS A 437 -12.36 2.80 49.64
CA LYS A 437 -11.89 3.82 50.60
C LYS A 437 -10.38 4.10 50.53
N GLY A 438 -10.00 5.37 50.31
CA GLY A 438 -8.65 5.93 50.51
C GLY A 438 -7.98 6.62 49.29
N ALA A 439 -8.66 6.66 48.13
CA ALA A 439 -8.06 6.80 46.80
C ALA A 439 -7.02 7.92 46.59
N LYS A 440 -5.85 7.55 46.05
CA LYS A 440 -4.83 8.47 45.48
C LYS A 440 -5.41 9.43 44.44
N SER A 441 -4.79 10.60 44.25
CA SER A 441 -5.19 11.63 43.25
C SER A 441 -5.02 11.22 41.78
N SER A 442 -4.44 10.06 41.48
CA SER A 442 -4.32 9.57 40.11
C SER A 442 -4.36 8.04 40.02
N VAL A 443 -4.83 7.54 38.87
CA VAL A 443 -4.99 6.11 38.56
C VAL A 443 -4.41 5.85 37.17
N LEU A 444 -3.48 4.88 37.08
CA LEU A 444 -2.99 4.35 35.81
C LEU A 444 -3.92 3.25 35.31
N ILE A 445 -4.28 3.31 34.04
CA ILE A 445 -5.17 2.37 33.36
C ILE A 445 -4.47 1.91 32.09
N ASN A 446 -4.38 0.61 31.93
CA ASN A 446 -3.88 -0.02 30.72
C ASN A 446 -5.07 -0.65 30.02
N TYR A 447 -5.18 -0.46 28.72
CA TYR A 447 -6.20 -1.12 27.94
C TYR A 447 -5.60 -1.73 26.69
N GLN A 448 -6.19 -2.83 26.29
CA GLN A 448 -5.89 -3.54 25.06
C GLN A 448 -7.22 -3.84 24.39
N VAL A 449 -7.28 -3.51 23.10
CA VAL A 449 -8.42 -3.82 22.26
C VAL A 449 -7.91 -4.64 21.09
N SER A 450 -8.63 -5.70 20.78
CA SER A 450 -8.24 -6.63 19.74
C SER A 450 -9.47 -7.12 19.02
N VAL A 451 -9.35 -7.30 17.73
CA VAL A 451 -10.36 -8.03 16.98
C VAL A 451 -10.07 -9.53 17.08
N ILE A 452 -11.13 -10.31 17.27
CA ILE A 452 -11.12 -11.76 17.15
C ILE A 452 -12.01 -12.13 15.96
N ASN A 453 -11.43 -12.74 14.94
CA ASN A 453 -12.23 -13.35 13.89
C ASN A 453 -11.79 -14.81 13.76
N GLU A 454 -12.71 -15.73 14.00
CA GLU A 454 -12.44 -17.17 13.94
C GLU A 454 -12.23 -17.66 12.50
N LYS A 455 -12.69 -16.89 11.50
CA LYS A 455 -12.63 -17.26 10.08
C LYS A 455 -11.48 -16.62 9.31
N VAL A 456 -10.88 -15.53 9.83
CA VAL A 456 -9.83 -14.79 9.13
C VAL A 456 -8.80 -14.30 10.13
N PRO A 457 -7.49 -14.42 9.87
CA PRO A 457 -6.47 -13.77 10.68
C PRO A 457 -6.71 -12.28 10.65
N VAL A 458 -7.11 -11.69 11.78
CA VAL A 458 -7.20 -10.24 11.91
C VAL A 458 -5.94 -9.77 12.59
N TYR A 459 -5.13 -9.02 11.84
CA TYR A 459 -4.01 -8.30 12.39
C TYR A 459 -4.50 -6.92 12.86
N ASP A 460 -4.97 -6.81 14.10
CA ASP A 460 -5.01 -5.52 14.78
C ASP A 460 -5.17 -5.65 16.30
N HIS A 461 -4.10 -5.29 17.02
CA HIS A 461 -4.09 -5.18 18.48
C HIS A 461 -3.67 -3.75 18.86
N VAL A 462 -4.61 -2.96 19.36
CA VAL A 462 -4.29 -1.66 19.94
C VAL A 462 -4.09 -1.81 21.43
N SER A 463 -2.84 -1.69 21.89
CA SER A 463 -2.51 -1.66 23.32
C SER A 463 -1.98 -0.27 23.70
N GLN A 464 -2.60 0.38 24.68
CA GLN A 464 -2.17 1.70 25.17
C GLN A 464 -2.30 1.82 26.70
N SER A 465 -1.53 2.75 27.26
CA SER A 465 -1.56 3.11 28.69
C SER A 465 -2.02 4.56 28.86
N LEU A 466 -2.90 4.80 29.82
CA LEU A 466 -3.43 6.11 30.17
C LEU A 466 -3.32 6.37 31.67
N THR A 467 -2.74 7.52 32.04
CA THR A 467 -2.76 8.00 33.43
C THR A 467 -3.85 9.05 33.59
N ILE A 468 -4.83 8.78 34.45
CA ILE A 468 -5.89 9.73 34.79
C ILE A 468 -5.56 10.38 36.14
N SER A 469 -5.54 11.71 36.18
CA SER A 469 -5.32 12.50 37.40
C SER A 469 -6.58 13.31 37.73
N TYR A 470 -6.95 13.38 39.02
CA TYR A 470 -8.08 14.15 39.51
C TYR A 470 -7.74 14.87 40.82
N LYS A 471 -8.47 15.94 41.10
CA LYS A 471 -8.32 16.72 42.33
C LYS A 471 -9.27 16.14 43.37
N VAL A 472 -8.75 15.57 44.45
CA VAL A 472 -9.54 15.28 45.64
C VAL A 472 -9.77 16.63 46.32
N VAL A 473 -11.00 17.13 46.26
CA VAL A 473 -11.42 18.22 47.15
C VAL A 473 -11.73 17.54 48.49
N ASN A 474 -11.13 18.00 49.58
CA ASN A 474 -11.55 17.55 50.91
C ASN A 474 -12.62 18.53 51.38
N PRO A 475 -13.78 18.07 51.87
CA PRO A 475 -14.84 18.93 52.37
C PRO A 475 -14.41 19.81 53.57
N ASP A 476 -13.30 19.45 54.22
CA ASP A 476 -12.81 20.09 55.44
C ASP A 476 -11.86 21.27 55.21
N ASP A 477 -11.43 21.54 53.97
CA ASP A 477 -10.62 22.73 53.64
C ASP A 477 -11.53 23.92 53.26
N GLY A 478 -12.48 24.22 54.14
CA GLY A 478 -13.24 25.48 54.16
C GLY A 478 -12.39 26.61 54.72
N GLY A 479 -11.35 26.99 53.98
CA GLY A 479 -10.61 28.23 54.21
C GLY A 479 -11.21 29.34 53.34
N ASP A 480 -11.87 30.30 53.98
CA ASP A 480 -12.17 31.62 53.41
C ASP A 480 -10.93 32.18 52.72
N ASP A 481 -10.99 32.36 51.40
CA ASP A 481 -10.23 33.44 50.76
C ASP A 481 -11.04 33.95 49.56
N ASP A 482 -11.80 34.99 49.86
CA ASP A 482 -12.43 35.88 48.90
C ASP A 482 -11.32 36.62 48.13
N ASN A 483 -11.06 36.22 46.88
CA ASN A 483 -10.62 37.21 45.91
C ASN A 483 -10.99 36.85 44.45
N SER A 484 -11.88 37.67 43.94
CA SER A 484 -12.30 37.77 42.55
C SER A 484 -11.15 37.85 41.52
N ASN A 485 -11.46 37.35 40.32
CA ASN A 485 -10.78 37.60 39.04
C ASN A 485 -9.36 37.05 38.84
N LYS A 486 -9.28 35.90 38.17
CA LYS A 486 -8.44 35.73 36.96
C LYS A 486 -8.95 34.56 36.10
N LYS A 487 -9.47 34.88 34.91
CA LYS A 487 -9.44 33.97 33.75
C LYS A 487 -7.98 33.53 33.55
N GLY A 488 -7.74 32.23 33.49
CA GLY A 488 -6.39 31.70 33.29
C GLY A 488 -6.41 30.20 32.99
N ILE A 489 -6.22 29.89 31.71
CA ILE A 489 -5.96 28.56 31.16
C ILE A 489 -4.88 27.84 31.98
N ALA A 490 -5.15 26.60 32.40
CA ALA A 490 -4.14 25.65 32.86
C ALA A 490 -4.28 24.34 32.06
N ILE A 491 -3.97 24.44 30.77
CA ILE A 491 -3.55 23.31 29.94
C ILE A 491 -2.03 23.19 30.17
N GLY A 492 -1.60 22.07 30.74
CA GLY A 492 -0.20 21.75 31.03
C GLY A 492 -0.16 20.89 32.28
N ILE A 493 0.11 19.58 32.20
CA ILE A 493 1.40 19.01 31.82
C ILE A 493 1.13 17.67 31.12
N GLY A 494 1.18 17.68 29.79
CA GLY A 494 1.23 16.48 28.93
C GLY A 494 2.13 16.66 27.70
N LEU A 495 2.71 17.86 27.53
CA LEU A 495 3.57 18.21 26.40
C LEU A 495 5.07 18.07 26.72
N GLY A 496 5.45 17.85 27.98
CA GLY A 496 6.87 17.75 28.38
C GLY A 496 7.58 16.48 27.88
N PHE A 497 6.90 15.34 27.90
CA PHE A 497 7.51 14.06 27.46
C PHE A 497 7.49 13.90 25.94
N GLY A 498 6.44 14.36 25.26
CA GLY A 498 6.37 14.36 23.79
C GLY A 498 7.39 15.29 23.14
N VAL A 499 7.61 16.49 23.70
CA VAL A 499 8.58 17.45 23.16
C VAL A 499 10.03 17.00 23.41
N VAL A 500 10.34 16.33 24.52
CA VAL A 500 11.68 15.77 24.75
C VAL A 500 11.97 14.60 23.79
N LEU A 501 11.00 13.73 23.52
CA LEU A 501 11.13 12.68 22.50
C LEU A 501 11.27 13.25 21.09
N ILE A 502 10.51 14.28 20.74
CA ILE A 502 10.62 14.97 19.45
C ILE A 502 11.96 15.70 19.32
N ILE A 503 12.49 16.32 20.38
CA ILE A 503 13.82 16.96 20.37
C ILE A 503 14.94 15.92 20.26
N ILE A 504 14.80 14.74 20.89
CA ILE A 504 15.77 13.64 20.75
C ILE A 504 15.71 13.06 19.33
N VAL A 505 14.52 12.84 18.76
CA VAL A 505 14.35 12.33 17.39
C VAL A 505 14.84 13.36 16.35
N ILE A 506 14.54 14.65 16.52
CA ILE A 506 15.06 15.73 15.67
C ILE A 506 16.58 15.88 15.86
N GLY A 507 17.09 15.71 17.08
CA GLY A 507 18.52 15.72 17.40
C GLY A 507 19.28 14.56 16.74
N VAL A 508 18.70 13.36 16.74
CA VAL A 508 19.23 12.18 16.04
C VAL A 508 19.15 12.35 14.53
N ILE A 509 18.06 12.89 13.98
CA ILE A 509 17.92 13.20 12.55
C ILE A 509 18.95 14.27 12.12
N PHE A 510 19.16 15.33 12.92
CA PHE A 510 20.18 16.34 12.63
C PHE A 510 21.61 15.80 12.78
N TYR A 511 21.85 14.91 13.75
CA TYR A 511 23.13 14.23 13.92
C TYR A 511 23.44 13.31 12.73
N CYS A 512 22.47 12.51 12.27
CA CYS A 512 22.57 11.67 11.07
C CYS A 512 22.72 12.51 9.78
N LYS A 513 22.05 13.67 9.69
CA LYS A 513 22.14 14.57 8.53
C LYS A 513 23.45 15.38 8.51
N LYS A 514 24.04 15.68 9.68
CA LYS A 514 25.34 16.35 9.82
C LYS A 514 26.51 15.40 9.54
N ASN A 515 26.41 14.13 9.94
CA ASN A 515 27.44 13.11 9.64
C ASN A 515 27.38 12.59 8.18
N ARG A 516 26.26 12.76 7.45
CA ARG A 516 26.22 12.52 5.99
C ARG A 516 26.99 13.55 5.15
N LYS A 517 27.34 14.71 5.71
CA LYS A 517 28.14 15.75 5.01
C LYS A 517 29.65 15.71 5.36
N GLY A 518 30.11 14.68 6.09
CA GLY A 518 31.46 14.62 6.65
C GLY A 518 32.31 13.43 6.25
N GLN A 519 31.91 12.63 5.25
CA GLN A 519 32.72 11.53 4.72
C GLN A 519 33.04 11.75 3.23
N ASP A 520 33.73 12.85 2.94
CA ASP A 520 34.72 12.88 1.87
C ASP A 520 36.07 12.72 2.54
N LEU A 521 36.65 11.51 2.58
CA LEU A 521 38.10 11.33 2.71
C LEU A 521 38.56 9.95 2.23
N LYS A 522 39.37 10.03 1.15
CA LYS A 522 40.68 9.37 0.96
C LYS A 522 40.72 7.92 0.44
N GLN A 523 40.96 7.83 -0.86
CA GLN A 523 41.81 6.78 -1.45
C GLN A 523 43.24 6.86 -0.88
N PRO A 524 43.95 5.73 -0.69
CA PRO A 524 45.36 5.74 -0.35
C PRO A 524 46.25 5.84 -1.61
N ASN A 525 47.26 6.71 -1.51
CA ASN A 525 48.32 6.98 -2.47
C ASN A 525 49.22 5.76 -2.79
N ASN A 526 49.72 5.68 -4.03
CA ASN A 526 51.14 5.91 -4.35
C ASN A 526 51.45 5.72 -5.85
N GLN A 527 51.88 6.78 -6.54
CA GLN A 527 53.21 6.91 -7.22
C GLN A 527 53.33 8.26 -7.96
N GLU A 528 54.58 8.70 -8.13
CA GLU A 528 55.11 10.08 -8.19
C GLU A 528 55.01 10.85 -9.54
N ILE A 529 54.69 12.18 -9.46
CA ILE A 529 55.35 13.43 -10.00
C ILE A 529 56.07 13.38 -11.39
N PRO A 530 56.07 14.45 -12.27
CA PRO A 530 55.94 15.90 -12.01
C PRO A 530 55.13 16.82 -12.96
N ASN A 531 54.77 17.99 -12.36
CA ASN A 531 54.82 19.39 -12.84
C ASN A 531 54.38 19.79 -14.27
N SER A 532 53.28 20.56 -14.35
CA SER A 532 53.27 21.96 -14.82
C SER A 532 51.84 22.53 -14.85
N LEU A 533 51.61 23.64 -14.15
CA LEU A 533 50.41 24.49 -14.26
C LEU A 533 50.47 25.36 -15.53
N PRO A 534 49.30 25.71 -16.09
CA PRO A 534 49.03 27.14 -16.25
C PRO A 534 47.61 27.58 -15.84
N GLN A 535 47.55 28.84 -15.40
CA GLN A 535 46.37 29.67 -15.13
C GLN A 535 45.54 29.94 -16.40
N PHE A 536 44.26 30.33 -16.26
CA PHE A 536 43.57 31.46 -16.94
C PHE A 536 42.08 31.47 -16.52
N GLU A 537 41.66 32.45 -15.70
CA GLU A 537 40.82 33.62 -16.01
C GLU A 537 39.35 33.33 -16.37
N PHE A 538 38.46 33.85 -15.50
CA PHE A 538 37.01 33.94 -15.69
C PHE A 538 36.68 35.13 -16.60
N ASP A 539 35.97 34.87 -17.71
CA ASP A 539 35.32 35.92 -18.50
C ASP A 539 33.79 35.90 -18.28
N LYS A 540 33.23 37.11 -18.24
CA LYS A 540 31.88 37.45 -17.80
C LYS A 540 30.82 37.08 -18.84
N GLY A 541 29.66 36.66 -18.33
CA GLY A 541 28.49 36.25 -19.11
C GLY A 541 27.97 37.32 -20.08
N ARG A 542 27.53 36.83 -21.23
CA ARG A 542 26.62 37.52 -22.15
C ARG A 542 25.24 36.85 -22.08
N GLU A 543 24.23 37.67 -21.82
CA GLU A 543 22.81 37.33 -21.93
C GLU A 543 22.44 37.03 -23.38
N LEU A 544 21.57 36.03 -23.59
CA LEU A 544 20.74 35.92 -24.79
C LEU A 544 19.32 35.45 -24.40
N ASN A 545 18.40 36.40 -24.45
CA ASN A 545 16.95 36.22 -24.44
C ASN A 545 16.50 35.44 -25.69
N VAL A 546 15.65 34.43 -25.51
CA VAL A 546 14.88 33.79 -26.60
C VAL A 546 13.39 33.73 -26.20
N PRO A 547 12.45 34.29 -26.99
CA PRO A 547 11.02 34.32 -26.67
C PRO A 547 10.27 33.06 -27.14
N PRO A 548 9.04 32.81 -26.63
CA PRO A 548 8.33 31.54 -26.82
C PRO A 548 7.60 31.48 -28.17
N LYS A 549 7.67 30.34 -28.86
CA LYS A 549 6.88 30.05 -30.07
C LYS A 549 5.51 29.45 -29.71
N ARG A 550 4.45 30.08 -30.22
CA ARG A 550 3.05 29.59 -30.26
C ARG A 550 2.87 28.58 -31.39
N PHE A 551 2.02 27.57 -31.17
CA PHE A 551 1.45 26.69 -32.18
C PHE A 551 -0.03 27.01 -32.42
N SER A 552 -0.48 26.98 -33.68
CA SER A 552 -1.88 26.82 -34.16
C SER A 552 -1.91 26.79 -35.71
N PRO A 553 -2.90 26.15 -36.39
CA PRO A 553 -2.67 25.20 -37.50
C PRO A 553 -3.26 25.59 -38.89
N ALA A 554 -3.01 24.68 -39.85
CA ALA A 554 -3.82 24.30 -41.04
C ALA A 554 -3.67 25.02 -42.41
N SER A 555 -3.36 24.22 -43.45
CA SER A 555 -3.87 24.18 -44.85
C SER A 555 -2.90 23.30 -45.68
N LEU A 556 -3.27 22.12 -46.21
CA LEU A 556 -4.02 21.75 -47.44
C LEU A 556 -3.41 22.24 -48.78
N GLU A 557 -3.42 21.31 -49.75
CA GLU A 557 -2.97 21.32 -51.17
C GLU A 557 -1.49 20.93 -51.43
N ASP A 558 -1.20 19.73 -51.97
CA ASP A 558 -1.38 19.17 -53.33
C ASP A 558 -0.24 19.54 -54.30
N SER A 559 0.64 18.57 -54.62
CA SER A 559 1.04 18.22 -55.99
C SER A 559 2.26 17.29 -56.03
N ARG A 560 2.06 16.12 -56.65
CA ARG A 560 2.96 15.27 -57.46
C ARG A 560 4.39 15.79 -57.71
N VAL A 561 5.40 14.94 -57.47
CA VAL A 561 6.19 14.15 -58.46
C VAL A 561 6.96 13.09 -57.69
#